data_AF-A0A967GET8-F1
#
_entry.id   AF-A0A967GET8-F1
#
_cell.length_a   1.000
_cell.length_b   1.000
_cell.length_c   1.000
_cell.angle_alpha   90.00
_cell.angle_beta   90.00
_cell.angle_gamma   90.00
#
_symmetry.space_group_name_H-M   'P 1'
#
loop_
_entity.id
_entity.type
_entity.pdbx_description
1 polymer ?
#
loop_
_entity_poly.entity_id
_entity_poly.type
_entity_poly.pdbx_seq_one_letter_code
_entity_poly.pdbx_strand_id
1 'polypeptide(L)' 'VGLSNTKAVPNGDGTYRITGNKIFITGGDHDLTENIVHLVLARIEGAPKGTRGLSLFIVPKIRVNPDGSLGEPN' A
#
# COMPACT_ATOMS: atom_id res chain seq x y z
N VAL A 1 -16.22 -1.95 -2.33
CA VAL A 1 -15.20 -1.60 -1.31
C VAL A 1 -15.10 -2.64 -0.19
N GLY A 2 -16.18 -3.07 0.46
CA GLY A 2 -16.14 -4.00 1.61
C GLY A 2 -15.68 -5.45 1.34
N LEU A 3 -15.68 -5.89 0.08
CA LEU A 3 -15.24 -7.22 -0.36
C LEU A 3 -13.74 -7.30 -0.70
N SER A 4 -12.94 -6.28 -0.34
CA SER A 4 -11.51 -6.32 -0.64
C SER A 4 -10.82 -7.46 0.09
N ASN A 5 -10.13 -8.30 -0.67
CA ASN A 5 -9.30 -9.40 -0.19
C ASN A 5 -7.81 -9.02 -0.07
N THR A 6 -7.45 -7.76 -0.33
CA THR A 6 -6.09 -7.27 -0.13
C THR A 6 -5.77 -7.27 1.35
N LYS A 7 -4.68 -7.92 1.74
CA LYS A 7 -4.26 -8.10 3.14
C LYS A 7 -3.07 -7.23 3.47
N ALA A 8 -2.96 -6.86 4.74
CA ALA A 8 -1.80 -6.21 5.33
C ALA A 8 -1.30 -7.05 6.51
N VAL A 9 -0.06 -7.51 6.45
CA VAL A 9 0.58 -8.31 7.52
C VAL A 9 1.66 -7.44 8.19
N PRO A 10 1.64 -7.27 9.51
CA PRO A 10 2.65 -6.46 10.21
C PRO A 10 4.04 -7.12 10.11
N ASN A 11 5.08 -6.31 9.86
CA ASN A 11 6.46 -6.80 9.79
C ASN A 11 7.18 -6.76 11.15
N GLY A 12 6.61 -6.07 12.16
CA GLY A 12 7.18 -5.93 13.50
C GLY A 12 7.99 -4.65 13.74
N ASP A 13 8.27 -3.90 12.68
CA ASP A 13 9.04 -2.63 12.69
C ASP A 13 8.15 -1.38 12.50
N GLY A 14 6.82 -1.56 12.62
CA GLY A 14 5.82 -0.52 12.32
C GLY A 14 5.37 -0.47 10.87
N THR A 15 6.01 -1.23 9.97
CA THR A 15 5.58 -1.37 8.57
C THR A 15 4.67 -2.58 8.35
N TYR A 16 4.02 -2.62 7.18
CA TYR A 16 3.13 -3.69 6.78
C TYR A 16 3.50 -4.21 5.39
N ARG A 17 3.44 -5.52 5.22
CA ARG A 17 3.48 -6.18 3.91
C ARG A 17 2.08 -6.24 3.34
N ILE A 18 1.88 -5.60 2.18
CA ILE A 18 0.59 -5.59 1.47
C ILE A 18 0.58 -6.69 0.40
N THR A 19 -0.50 -7.46 0.31
CA THR A 19 -0.66 -8.49 -0.73
C THR A 19 -2.07 -8.50 -1.28
N GLY A 20 -2.20 -8.44 -2.61
CA GLY A 20 -3.45 -8.53 -3.34
C GLY A 20 -3.42 -7.71 -4.62
N ASN A 21 -4.50 -7.75 -5.39
CA ASN A 21 -4.63 -7.02 -6.65
C ASN A 21 -5.65 -5.89 -6.53
N LYS A 22 -5.35 -4.77 -7.18
CA LYS A 22 -6.28 -3.67 -7.41
C LYS A 22 -6.45 -3.47 -8.91
N ILE A 23 -7.64 -3.06 -9.33
CA ILE A 23 -7.98 -2.81 -10.72
C ILE A 23 -8.54 -1.40 -10.87
N PHE A 24 -8.48 -0.87 -12.09
CA PHE A 24 -8.96 0.49 -12.42
C PHE A 24 -8.29 1.58 -11.59
N ILE A 25 -6.97 1.49 -11.42
CA ILE A 25 -6.17 2.50 -10.73
C ILE A 25 -5.69 3.53 -11.73
N THR A 26 -6.38 4.67 -11.77
CA THR A 26 -5.97 5.85 -12.55
C THR A 26 -4.60 6.33 -12.07
N GLY A 27 -3.66 6.55 -12.99
CA GLY A 27 -2.28 6.92 -12.65
C GLY A 27 -1.53 5.84 -11.87
N GLY A 28 -1.94 4.56 -12.00
CA GLY A 28 -1.31 3.44 -11.31
C GLY A 28 0.15 3.19 -11.71
N ASP A 29 0.57 3.63 -12.90
CA ASP A 29 1.96 3.70 -13.31
C ASP A 29 2.13 4.71 -14.45
N HIS A 30 3.29 5.38 -14.50
CA HIS A 30 3.71 6.30 -15.57
C HIS A 30 5.16 6.77 -15.34
N ASP A 31 5.72 7.50 -16.29
CA ASP A 31 7.06 8.08 -16.29
C ASP A 31 7.09 9.61 -16.06
N LEU A 32 5.94 10.25 -15.81
CA LEU A 32 5.85 11.70 -15.57
C LEU A 32 6.51 12.18 -14.26
N THR A 33 6.80 11.28 -13.32
CA THR A 33 7.39 11.58 -12.01
C THR A 33 8.37 10.50 -11.61
N GLU A 34 9.36 10.84 -10.77
CA GLU A 34 10.39 9.89 -10.33
C GLU A 34 9.83 8.79 -9.41
N ASN A 35 8.77 9.09 -8.66
CA ASN A 35 8.11 8.13 -7.77
C ASN A 35 6.59 8.29 -7.82
N ILE A 36 5.86 7.23 -7.43
CA ILE A 36 4.40 7.20 -7.33
C ILE A 36 4.05 6.68 -5.93
N VAL A 37 3.18 7.38 -5.22
CA VAL A 37 2.73 6.99 -3.88
C VAL A 37 1.32 6.43 -3.96
N HIS A 38 1.17 5.11 -3.83
CA HIS A 38 -0.13 4.46 -3.83
C HIS A 38 -0.78 4.54 -2.45
N LEU A 39 -2.00 5.09 -2.39
CA LEU A 39 -2.85 5.02 -1.21
C LEU A 39 -3.71 3.75 -1.29
N VAL A 40 -3.30 2.70 -0.57
CA VAL A 40 -3.88 1.36 -0.70
C VAL A 40 -4.80 1.07 0.47
N LEU A 41 -6.07 0.74 0.19
CA LEU A 41 -6.97 0.14 1.18
C LEU A 41 -6.69 -1.36 1.29
N ALA A 42 -6.31 -1.83 2.47
CA ALA A 42 -6.11 -3.24 2.77
C ALA A 42 -6.65 -3.59 4.16
N ARG A 43 -6.91 -4.88 4.40
CA ARG A 43 -7.35 -5.39 5.70
C ARG A 43 -6.17 -5.92 6.48
N ILE A 44 -5.93 -5.39 7.67
CA ILE A 44 -4.94 -5.96 8.60
C ILE A 44 -5.40 -7.36 8.98
N GLU A 45 -4.48 -8.32 9.02
CA GLU A 45 -4.78 -9.68 9.45
C GLU A 45 -5.44 -9.69 10.84
N GLY A 46 -6.57 -10.39 10.96
CA GLY A 46 -7.40 -10.39 12.18
C GLY A 46 -8.42 -9.24 12.30
N ALA A 47 -8.37 -8.21 11.43
CA ALA A 47 -9.34 -7.12 11.48
C ALA A 47 -10.75 -7.58 11.05
N PRO A 48 -11.82 -6.94 11.56
CA PRO A 48 -13.21 -7.30 11.25
C PRO A 48 -13.50 -7.28 9.75
N LYS A 49 -14.48 -8.05 9.27
CA LYS A 49 -14.93 -7.99 7.86
C LYS A 49 -15.63 -6.66 7.54
N GLY A 50 -15.81 -6.39 6.24
CA GLY A 50 -16.48 -5.19 5.75
C GLY A 50 -15.56 -3.97 5.70
N THR A 51 -16.15 -2.79 5.48
CA THR A 51 -15.41 -1.53 5.28
C THR A 51 -14.74 -1.03 6.55
N ARG A 52 -15.35 -1.23 7.73
CA ARG A 52 -14.79 -0.81 9.03
C ARG A 52 -13.46 -1.48 9.40
N GLY A 53 -13.16 -2.64 8.82
CA GLY A 53 -11.87 -3.30 9.03
C GLY A 53 -10.83 -2.99 7.96
N LEU A 54 -11.09 -2.05 7.05
CA LEU A 54 -10.07 -1.58 6.10
C LEU A 54 -9.25 -0.46 6.75
N SER A 55 -7.95 -0.50 6.49
CA SER A 55 -7.00 0.54 6.83
C SER A 55 -6.40 1.11 5.54
N LEU A 56 -5.92 2.34 5.61
CA LEU A 56 -5.24 3.01 4.49
C LEU A 56 -3.72 2.92 4.69
N PHE A 57 -3.01 2.57 3.63
CA PHE A 57 -1.56 2.40 3.63
C PHE A 57 -0.92 3.29 2.58
N ILE A 58 0.26 3.80 2.91
CA ILE A 58 1.16 4.48 1.97
C ILE A 58 2.09 3.41 1.40
N VAL A 59 2.04 3.20 0.09
CA VAL A 59 2.87 2.21 -0.61
C VAL A 59 3.57 2.92 -1.78
N PRO A 60 4.80 3.43 -1.58
CA PRO A 60 5.53 4.07 -2.65
C PRO A 60 6.06 3.02 -3.64
N LYS A 61 6.15 3.36 -4.93
CA LYS A 61 6.77 2.52 -5.98
C LYS A 61 8.26 2.30 -5.69
N ILE A 62 8.94 3.36 -5.25
CA ILE A 62 10.35 3.34 -4.83
C ILE A 62 10.42 3.76 -3.36
N ARG A 63 11.16 3.02 -2.52
CA ARG A 63 11.31 3.34 -1.09
C ARG A 63 11.97 4.70 -0.90
N VAL A 64 11.64 5.38 0.20
CA VAL A 64 12.17 6.69 0.55
C VAL A 64 13.05 6.57 1.77
N ASN A 65 14.29 7.09 1.68
CA ASN A 65 15.25 7.11 2.77
C ASN A 65 14.92 8.22 3.79
N PRO A 66 15.50 8.18 5.00
CA PRO A 66 15.23 9.20 6.03
C PRO A 66 15.56 10.64 5.62
N ASP A 67 16.48 10.84 4.68
CA ASP A 67 16.87 12.14 4.13
C ASP A 67 15.99 12.61 2.96
N GLY A 68 14.98 11.81 2.58
CA GLY A 68 14.06 12.08 1.48
C GLY A 68 14.54 11.60 0.11
N SER A 69 15.77 11.06 0.01
CA SER A 69 16.26 10.48 -1.25
C SER A 69 15.53 9.18 -1.60
N LEU A 70 15.48 8.87 -2.90
CA LEU A 70 14.89 7.62 -3.40
C LEU A 70 15.87 6.45 -3.22
N GLY A 71 15.36 5.34 -2.69
CA GLY A 71 16.10 4.08 -2.52
C GLY A 71 15.71 3.03 -3.55
N GLU A 72 15.60 1.78 -3.11
CA GLU A 72 15.28 0.65 -3.99
C GLU A 72 13.78 0.56 -4.33
N PRO A 73 13.42 -0.05 -5.48
CA PRO A 73 12.03 -0.42 -5.79
C PRO A 73 11.39 -1.23 -4.65
N ASN A 74 10.09 -1.03 -4.44
CA ASN A 74 9.34 -1.67 -3.35
C ASN A 74 9.08 -3.16 -3.58
#